data_AF-A0A354H0M2-F1
#
_entry.id   AF-A0A354H0M2-F1
#
_cell.length_a   1.000
_cell.length_b   1.000
_cell.length_c   1.000
_cell.angle_alpha   90.00
_cell.angle_beta   90.00
_cell.angle_gamma   90.00
#
_symmetry.space_group_name_H-M   'P 1'
#
loop_
_entity.id
_entity.type
_entity.pdbx_description
1 polymer ?
#
loop_
_entity_poly.entity_id
_entity_poly.type
_entity_poly.pdbx_seq_one_letter_code
_entity_poly.pdbx_strand_id
1 'polypeptide(L)'
;MRAVKTIAAALILASLPFSAAQAHVGFGVGINLGVPFYGGYGGYGGYGPYCYRPYPYYYYRPYPVYVAPPAVILQPAPIYQSAPVVRPAYSSPVESAPPPLAVQQTDARQDEVEQQLQSLNGPEDHVRAEAAVQLGRLKAARAVQALSQLLSGDRSATVREAAARALGLIEAPAALPALQRAAQADDDRDVRHSAQFAAEGIRSNMPR
;
A
#
# COMPACT_ATOMS: atom_id res chain seq x y z
N MET A 1 -12.73 -72.40 -29.12
CA MET A 1 -13.25 -71.02 -29.32
C MET A 1 -13.09 -70.17 -28.06
N ARG A 2 -11.86 -69.97 -27.56
CA ARG A 2 -11.57 -69.19 -26.33
C ARG A 2 -10.40 -68.19 -26.48
N ALA A 3 -10.00 -67.86 -27.71
CA ALA A 3 -8.83 -66.99 -27.97
C ALA A 3 -9.17 -65.60 -28.56
N VAL A 4 -10.45 -65.28 -28.79
CA VAL A 4 -10.86 -64.01 -29.45
C VAL A 4 -11.36 -62.95 -28.45
N LYS A 5 -11.67 -63.33 -27.20
CA LYS A 5 -12.21 -62.40 -26.19
C LYS A 5 -11.16 -61.62 -25.39
N THR A 6 -9.87 -61.99 -25.45
CA THR A 6 -8.82 -61.32 -24.66
C THR A 6 -8.20 -60.12 -25.36
N ILE A 7 -8.33 -59.98 -26.68
CA ILE A 7 -7.72 -58.87 -27.44
C ILE A 7 -8.54 -57.58 -27.29
N ALA A 8 -9.85 -57.67 -27.04
CA ALA A 8 -10.72 -56.50 -26.84
C ALA A 8 -10.46 -55.76 -25.51
N ALA A 9 -9.89 -56.43 -24.50
CA ALA A 9 -9.63 -55.81 -23.19
C ALA A 9 -8.33 -55.00 -23.14
N ALA A 10 -7.40 -55.21 -24.08
CA ALA A 10 -6.13 -54.48 -24.12
C ALA A 10 -6.22 -53.11 -24.82
N LEU A 11 -7.22 -52.88 -25.67
CA LEU A 11 -7.38 -51.63 -26.42
C LEU A 11 -8.24 -50.57 -25.70
N ILE A 12 -8.93 -50.92 -24.61
CA ILE A 12 -9.71 -49.96 -23.82
C ILE A 12 -8.82 -49.20 -22.80
N LEU A 13 -7.62 -49.71 -22.49
CA LEU A 13 -6.67 -49.04 -21.59
C LEU A 13 -5.80 -47.96 -22.28
N ALA A 14 -5.93 -47.78 -23.59
CA ALA A 14 -5.18 -46.80 -24.37
C ALA A 14 -5.95 -45.50 -24.67
N SER A 15 -7.17 -45.33 -24.12
CA SER A 15 -8.04 -44.18 -24.40
C SER A 15 -8.43 -43.35 -23.17
N LEU A 16 -7.71 -43.50 -22.05
CA LEU A 16 -7.78 -42.53 -20.96
C LEU A 16 -6.80 -41.39 -21.25
N PRO A 17 -7.25 -40.12 -21.30
CA PRO A 17 -6.33 -39.01 -21.34
C PRO A 17 -5.57 -38.98 -20.02
N PHE A 18 -4.31 -39.41 -20.06
CA PHE A 18 -3.32 -39.17 -19.02
C PHE A 18 -3.04 -37.66 -19.01
N SER A 19 -3.94 -36.89 -18.39
CA SER A 19 -3.66 -35.51 -18.04
C SER A 19 -2.62 -35.56 -16.93
N ALA A 20 -1.36 -35.42 -17.33
CA ALA A 20 -0.24 -35.28 -16.44
C ALA A 20 -0.47 -34.03 -15.57
N ALA A 21 -1.07 -34.25 -14.39
CA ALA A 21 -0.93 -33.33 -13.29
C ALA A 21 0.57 -33.27 -12.99
N GLN A 22 1.25 -32.26 -13.55
CA GLN A 22 2.62 -31.95 -13.20
C GLN A 22 2.63 -31.51 -11.73
N ALA A 23 2.79 -32.47 -10.83
CA ALA A 23 3.22 -32.22 -9.47
C ALA A 23 4.70 -31.81 -9.55
N HIS A 24 4.96 -30.52 -9.72
CA HIS A 24 6.28 -29.95 -9.48
C HIS A 24 6.55 -30.04 -7.98
N VAL A 25 7.18 -31.15 -7.57
CA VAL A 25 7.78 -31.27 -6.23
C VAL A 25 9.07 -30.44 -6.25
N GLY A 26 8.93 -29.14 -5.99
CA GLY A 26 10.07 -28.25 -5.78
C GLY A 26 10.62 -28.44 -4.37
N PHE A 27 11.71 -29.20 -4.23
CA PHE A 27 12.51 -29.20 -3.00
C PHE A 27 13.29 -27.88 -2.92
N GLY A 28 12.84 -26.98 -2.05
CA GLY A 28 13.58 -25.77 -1.67
C GLY A 28 14.24 -25.94 -0.31
N VAL A 29 15.57 -25.96 -0.28
CA VAL A 29 16.35 -25.89 0.97
C VAL A 29 16.18 -24.48 1.53
N GLY A 30 15.39 -24.34 2.59
CA GLY A 30 15.04 -23.06 3.20
C GLY A 30 16.14 -22.51 4.10
N ILE A 31 16.60 -21.30 3.79
CA ILE A 31 17.09 -20.36 4.81
C ILE A 31 15.90 -19.49 5.22
N ASN A 32 15.36 -19.78 6.40
CA ASN A 32 14.14 -19.24 6.96
C ASN A 32 14.32 -17.76 7.37
N LEU A 33 13.87 -16.83 6.50
CA LEU A 33 13.88 -15.39 6.77
C LEU A 33 12.59 -14.74 6.24
N GLY A 34 11.47 -15.07 6.89
CA GLY A 34 10.32 -14.18 7.16
C GLY A 34 9.54 -13.48 6.04
N VAL A 35 9.87 -13.64 4.75
CA VAL A 35 9.16 -12.98 3.64
C VAL A 35 8.96 -13.99 2.49
N PRO A 36 7.74 -14.26 2.02
CA PRO A 36 7.54 -15.22 0.94
C PRO A 36 8.00 -14.63 -0.40
N PHE A 37 9.09 -15.18 -0.92
CA PHE A 37 9.62 -14.92 -2.25
C PHE A 37 8.80 -15.73 -3.28
N TYR A 38 7.86 -15.09 -3.96
CA TYR A 38 7.18 -15.72 -5.10
C TYR A 38 7.99 -15.47 -6.36
N GLY A 39 8.80 -16.47 -6.73
CA GLY A 39 9.56 -16.49 -7.98
C GLY A 39 8.65 -16.34 -9.18
N GLY A 40 8.97 -15.38 -10.05
CA GLY A 40 8.29 -15.17 -11.31
C GLY A 40 8.57 -16.30 -12.30
N TYR A 41 7.51 -16.84 -12.91
CA TYR A 41 7.58 -17.64 -14.13
C TYR A 41 6.27 -17.51 -14.92
N GLY A 42 6.39 -17.14 -16.20
CA GLY A 42 5.35 -17.27 -17.22
C GLY A 42 4.93 -15.96 -17.86
N GLY A 43 5.57 -15.60 -18.98
CA GLY A 43 5.45 -14.30 -19.61
C GLY A 43 4.25 -14.12 -20.55
N TYR A 44 3.70 -12.91 -20.55
CA TYR A 44 3.26 -12.19 -21.74
C TYR A 44 3.74 -10.74 -21.61
N GLY A 45 4.32 -10.24 -22.69
CA GLY A 45 5.19 -9.08 -22.71
C GLY A 45 4.54 -7.74 -22.33
N GLY A 46 5.34 -6.94 -21.64
CA GLY A 46 5.66 -5.59 -22.12
C GLY A 46 4.75 -4.45 -21.69
N TYR A 47 4.68 -4.14 -20.39
CA TYR A 47 4.50 -2.76 -19.90
C TYR A 47 5.22 -2.59 -18.56
N GLY A 48 6.41 -1.97 -18.59
CA GLY A 48 6.99 -1.27 -17.44
C GLY A 48 6.63 0.23 -17.52
N PRO A 49 6.53 0.97 -16.39
CA PRO A 49 7.21 0.74 -15.12
C PRO A 49 6.26 0.77 -13.90
N TYR A 50 5.76 -0.39 -13.44
CA TYR A 50 5.06 -0.49 -12.15
C TYR A 50 5.93 -1.14 -11.05
N CYS A 51 7.24 -0.93 -11.11
CA CYS A 51 8.17 -1.41 -10.10
C CYS A 51 8.20 -0.47 -8.88
N TYR A 52 7.17 -0.51 -8.05
CA TYR A 52 7.30 -0.08 -6.65
C TYR A 52 7.95 -1.20 -5.84
N ARG A 53 9.28 -1.14 -5.76
CA ARG A 53 10.11 -1.90 -4.82
C ARG A 53 9.77 -1.44 -3.39
N PRO A 54 9.22 -2.28 -2.50
CA PRO A 54 8.95 -1.86 -1.13
C PRO A 54 10.27 -1.82 -0.34
N TYR A 55 10.71 -0.62 0.03
CA TYR A 55 11.71 -0.40 1.07
C TYR A 55 11.11 -0.81 2.42
N PRO A 56 11.71 -1.72 3.20
CA PRO A 56 11.36 -1.87 4.60
C PRO A 56 12.05 -0.73 5.38
N TYR A 57 11.26 0.24 5.82
CA TYR A 57 11.69 1.16 6.88
C TYR A 57 11.92 0.34 8.15
N TYR A 58 13.17 -0.01 8.41
CA TYR A 58 13.60 -0.45 9.74
C TYR A 58 13.37 0.71 10.71
N TYR A 59 12.41 0.55 11.61
CA TYR A 59 12.34 1.36 12.83
C TYR A 59 13.58 1.07 13.68
N TYR A 60 14.68 1.76 13.38
CA TYR A 60 15.76 1.96 14.34
C TYR A 60 15.20 2.87 15.43
N ARG A 61 14.86 2.32 16.60
CA ARG A 61 14.82 3.14 17.81
C ARG A 61 16.27 3.54 18.09
N PRO A 62 16.66 4.82 17.96
CA PRO A 62 18.01 5.21 18.31
C PRO A 62 18.26 4.83 19.78
N TYR A 63 19.42 4.25 20.07
CA TYR A 63 19.83 3.99 21.44
C TYR A 63 19.68 5.28 22.26
N PRO A 64 19.21 5.22 23.52
CA PRO A 64 19.21 6.39 24.38
C PRO A 64 20.65 6.88 24.50
N VAL A 65 20.94 8.04 23.90
CA VAL A 65 22.22 8.72 24.08
C VAL A 65 22.24 9.18 25.53
N TYR A 66 23.08 8.55 26.34
CA TYR A 66 23.29 8.98 27.72
C TYR A 66 24.06 10.30 27.69
N VAL A 67 23.34 11.42 27.75
CA VAL A 67 23.94 12.74 27.91
C VAL A 67 24.37 12.86 29.36
N ALA A 68 25.68 12.86 29.61
CA ALA A 68 26.21 13.18 30.93
C ALA A 68 25.65 14.53 31.37
N PRO A 69 25.20 14.68 32.64
CA PRO A 69 24.65 15.94 33.10
C PRO A 69 25.70 17.05 32.91
N PRO A 70 25.30 18.22 32.40
CA PRO A 70 26.23 19.32 32.20
C PRO A 70 26.88 19.68 33.54
N ALA A 71 28.19 19.96 33.53
CA ALA A 71 28.89 20.43 34.71
C ALA A 71 28.18 21.69 35.24
N VAL A 72 27.74 21.66 36.49
CA VAL A 72 27.13 22.82 37.16
C VAL A 72 28.24 23.82 37.43
N ILE A 73 28.43 24.77 36.50
CA ILE A 73 29.30 25.92 36.73
C ILE A 73 28.51 26.88 37.61
N LEU A 74 28.92 27.00 38.87
CA LEU A 74 28.44 28.03 39.78
C LEU A 74 28.93 29.39 39.26
N GLN A 75 28.12 30.04 38.42
CA GLN A 75 28.35 31.42 38.03
C GLN A 75 28.03 32.33 39.23
N PRO A 76 28.91 33.26 39.62
CA PRO A 76 28.56 34.27 40.60
C PRO A 76 27.37 35.10 40.09
N ALA A 77 26.46 35.47 40.99
CA ALA A 77 25.24 36.20 40.64
C ALA A 77 25.58 37.47 39.84
N PRO A 78 24.92 37.74 38.70
CA PRO A 78 25.16 38.96 37.95
C PRO A 78 24.75 40.16 38.79
N ILE A 79 25.62 41.16 38.87
CA ILE A 79 25.29 42.46 39.46
C ILE A 79 24.28 43.12 38.51
N TYR A 80 23.04 43.26 38.96
CA TYR A 80 22.00 43.98 38.21
C TYR A 80 22.29 45.48 38.24
N GLN A 81 22.78 46.02 37.12
CA GLN A 81 22.77 47.46 36.90
C GLN A 81 21.42 47.84 36.27
N SER A 82 20.64 48.70 36.94
CA SER A 82 19.35 49.15 36.44
C SER A 82 19.54 49.92 35.12
N ALA A 83 19.14 49.31 34.01
CA ALA A 83 19.14 49.95 32.70
C ALA A 83 18.19 51.15 32.68
N PRO A 84 18.54 52.27 32.03
CA PRO A 84 17.66 53.42 31.92
C PRO A 84 16.39 53.06 31.11
N VAL A 85 15.24 53.52 31.60
CA VAL A 85 13.93 53.28 30.99
C VAL A 85 13.82 54.08 29.68
N VAL A 86 14.16 53.44 28.56
CA VAL A 86 13.84 53.96 27.22
C VAL A 86 12.37 53.65 26.95
N ARG A 87 11.52 54.67 26.92
CA ARG A 87 10.11 54.51 26.53
C ARG A 87 10.06 54.32 25.02
N PRO A 88 9.52 53.19 24.50
CA PRO A 88 9.32 53.07 23.06
C PRO A 88 8.23 54.06 22.63
N ALA A 89 8.55 54.88 21.63
CA ALA A 89 7.52 55.61 20.90
C ALA A 89 6.76 54.56 20.07
N TYR A 90 5.47 54.36 20.38
CA TYR A 90 4.61 53.47 19.59
C TYR A 90 4.42 54.06 18.19
N SER A 91 5.10 53.49 17.20
CA SER A 91 4.75 53.66 15.80
C SER A 91 3.45 52.91 15.50
N SER A 92 2.58 53.54 14.71
CA SER A 92 1.23 53.14 14.30
C SER A 92 1.07 51.67 13.85
N PRO A 93 -0.17 51.13 13.81
CA PRO A 93 -0.43 49.73 13.51
C PRO A 93 0.11 49.36 12.13
N VAL A 94 0.97 48.33 12.07
CA VAL A 94 1.44 47.77 10.82
C VAL A 94 0.24 47.18 10.09
N GLU A 95 -0.02 47.73 8.91
CA GLU A 95 -0.83 47.21 7.82
C GLU A 95 -0.88 45.67 7.82
N SER A 96 -2.10 45.13 7.67
CA SER A 96 -2.40 43.70 7.60
C SER A 96 -1.33 42.90 6.86
N ALA A 97 -0.63 42.02 7.58
CA ALA A 97 0.29 41.06 7.00
C ALA A 97 -0.41 40.29 5.84
N PRO A 98 0.22 40.15 4.67
CA PRO A 98 -0.30 39.28 3.63
C PRO A 98 -0.47 37.86 4.20
N PRO A 99 -1.54 37.13 3.84
CA PRO A 99 -1.81 35.81 4.42
C PRO A 99 -0.60 34.89 4.21
N PRO A 100 -0.18 34.13 5.25
CA PRO A 100 1.01 33.29 5.15
C PRO A 100 0.82 32.24 4.05
N LEU A 101 1.91 31.96 3.33
CA LEU A 101 2.07 31.03 2.20
C LEU A 101 1.59 29.57 2.41
N ALA A 102 0.93 29.27 3.53
CA ALA A 102 0.45 27.95 3.93
C ALA A 102 -0.80 27.47 3.18
N VAL A 103 -1.59 28.36 2.57
CA VAL A 103 -2.85 27.99 1.87
C VAL A 103 -2.55 27.24 0.55
N GLN A 104 -1.48 27.58 -0.15
CA GLN A 104 -1.19 27.02 -1.48
C GLN A 104 -0.82 25.52 -1.46
N GLN A 105 -0.24 25.02 -0.38
CA GLN A 105 0.20 23.61 -0.28
C GLN A 105 -0.91 22.63 0.09
N THR A 106 -2.02 23.11 0.64
CA THR A 106 -3.22 22.29 0.87
C THR A 106 -4.04 22.17 -0.39
N ASP A 107 -4.21 23.27 -1.11
CA ASP A 107 -5.02 23.33 -2.33
C ASP A 107 -4.41 22.42 -3.42
N ALA A 108 -3.10 22.50 -3.65
CA ALA A 108 -2.42 21.65 -4.65
C ALA A 108 -2.54 20.14 -4.37
N ARG A 109 -2.50 19.73 -3.09
CA ARG A 109 -2.70 18.31 -2.71
C ARG A 109 -4.16 17.88 -2.86
N GLN A 110 -5.10 18.78 -2.61
CA GLN A 110 -6.51 18.52 -2.84
C GLN A 110 -6.79 18.38 -4.34
N ASP A 111 -6.27 19.29 -5.17
CA ASP A 111 -6.40 19.23 -6.62
C ASP A 111 -5.83 17.91 -7.19
N GLU A 112 -4.64 17.49 -6.72
CA GLU A 112 -4.02 16.24 -7.15
C GLU A 112 -4.92 15.03 -6.85
N VAL A 113 -5.48 14.95 -5.65
CA VAL A 113 -6.37 13.84 -5.31
C VAL A 113 -7.67 13.91 -6.13
N GLU A 114 -8.15 15.10 -6.55
CA GLU A 114 -9.38 15.23 -7.37
C GLU A 114 -9.13 14.75 -8.79
N GLN A 115 -7.98 15.14 -9.34
CA GLN A 115 -7.52 14.67 -10.62
C GLN A 115 -7.39 13.13 -10.63
N GLN A 116 -6.80 12.54 -9.58
CA GLN A 116 -6.69 11.08 -9.50
C GLN A 116 -8.06 10.39 -9.34
N LEU A 117 -9.00 10.98 -8.61
CA LEU A 117 -10.37 10.47 -8.52
C LEU A 117 -11.08 10.47 -9.88
N GLN A 118 -10.81 11.46 -10.73
CA GLN A 118 -11.33 11.49 -12.10
C GLN A 118 -10.68 10.39 -12.95
N SER A 119 -9.36 10.19 -12.83
CA SER A 119 -8.59 9.16 -13.56
C SER A 119 -9.00 7.73 -13.22
N LEU A 120 -9.66 7.48 -12.07
CA LEU A 120 -10.26 6.18 -11.77
C LEU A 120 -11.35 5.76 -12.77
N ASN A 121 -11.90 6.69 -13.56
CA ASN A 121 -12.88 6.39 -14.61
C ASN A 121 -12.25 6.38 -16.02
N GLY A 122 -10.92 6.34 -16.11
CA GLY A 122 -10.19 6.31 -17.38
C GLY A 122 -10.53 5.08 -18.23
N PRO A 123 -10.52 5.19 -19.57
CA PRO A 123 -10.89 4.09 -20.46
C PRO A 123 -9.89 2.93 -20.41
N GLU A 124 -8.61 3.22 -20.19
CA GLU A 124 -7.54 2.24 -20.11
C GLU A 124 -7.34 1.71 -18.69
N ASP A 125 -7.15 0.39 -18.59
CA ASP A 125 -6.99 -0.29 -17.31
C ASP A 125 -5.72 0.19 -16.57
N HIS A 126 -4.64 0.49 -17.29
CA HIS A 126 -3.39 0.97 -16.69
C HIS A 126 -3.54 2.35 -16.03
N VAL A 127 -4.34 3.24 -16.63
CA VAL A 127 -4.64 4.58 -16.07
C VAL A 127 -5.41 4.45 -14.76
N ARG A 128 -6.43 3.58 -14.72
CA ARG A 128 -7.21 3.33 -13.51
C ARG A 128 -6.37 2.72 -12.39
N ALA A 129 -5.52 1.74 -12.73
CA ALA A 129 -4.62 1.11 -11.77
C ALA A 129 -3.60 2.09 -11.20
N GLU A 130 -2.99 2.93 -12.04
CA GLU A 130 -2.06 3.97 -11.59
C GLU A 130 -2.75 4.97 -10.66
N ALA A 131 -3.93 5.46 -11.05
CA ALA A 131 -4.71 6.37 -10.21
C ALA A 131 -5.02 5.76 -8.84
N ALA A 132 -5.40 4.48 -8.79
CA ALA A 132 -5.63 3.77 -7.53
C ALA A 132 -4.37 3.74 -6.65
N VAL A 133 -3.20 3.41 -7.24
CA VAL A 133 -1.92 3.39 -6.52
C VAL A 133 -1.56 4.77 -5.98
N GLN A 134 -1.72 5.83 -6.77
CA GLN A 134 -1.40 7.18 -6.33
C GLN A 134 -2.31 7.63 -5.19
N LEU A 135 -3.62 7.35 -5.26
CA LEU A 135 -4.55 7.63 -4.16
C LEU A 135 -4.17 6.90 -2.87
N GLY A 136 -3.68 5.67 -2.98
CA GLY A 136 -3.12 4.90 -1.87
C GLY A 136 -1.89 5.57 -1.25
N ARG A 137 -0.94 6.02 -2.07
CA ARG A 137 0.29 6.70 -1.62
C ARG A 137 0.00 8.05 -0.96
N LEU A 138 -0.99 8.78 -1.48
CA LEU A 138 -1.46 10.03 -0.91
C LEU A 138 -2.24 9.82 0.41
N LYS A 139 -2.49 8.56 0.81
CA LYS A 139 -3.35 8.18 1.95
C LYS A 139 -4.69 8.92 1.90
N ALA A 140 -5.26 9.04 0.70
CA ALA A 140 -6.45 9.84 0.45
C ALA A 140 -7.71 9.16 1.01
N ALA A 141 -8.07 9.47 2.26
CA ALA A 141 -9.26 8.89 2.93
C ALA A 141 -10.56 9.10 2.12
N ARG A 142 -10.68 10.20 1.37
CA ARG A 142 -11.85 10.46 0.51
C ARG A 142 -11.98 9.50 -0.67
N ALA A 143 -10.91 8.81 -1.06
CA ALA A 143 -10.92 7.85 -2.15
C ALA A 143 -11.41 6.46 -1.75
N VAL A 144 -11.63 6.19 -0.46
CA VAL A 144 -11.98 4.85 0.05
C VAL A 144 -13.23 4.29 -0.62
N GLN A 145 -14.26 5.11 -0.81
CA GLN A 145 -15.50 4.67 -1.46
C GLN A 145 -15.26 4.33 -2.95
N ALA A 146 -14.56 5.20 -3.68
CA ALA A 146 -14.27 5.00 -5.10
C ALA A 146 -13.39 3.76 -5.32
N LEU A 147 -12.35 3.58 -4.50
CA LEU A 147 -11.48 2.41 -4.53
C LEU A 147 -12.23 1.11 -4.16
N SER A 148 -13.19 1.17 -3.23
CA SER A 148 -14.03 0.02 -2.89
C SER A 148 -14.97 -0.38 -4.02
N GLN A 149 -15.47 0.59 -4.79
CA GLN A 149 -16.24 0.33 -6.00
C GLN A 149 -15.35 -0.30 -7.09
N LEU A 150 -14.14 0.24 -7.29
CA LEU A 150 -13.16 -0.29 -8.22
C LEU A 150 -12.82 -1.77 -7.91
N LEU A 151 -12.54 -2.06 -6.63
CA LEU A 151 -12.25 -3.41 -6.14
C LEU A 151 -13.37 -4.41 -6.41
N SER A 152 -14.63 -3.98 -6.44
CA SER A 152 -15.78 -4.88 -6.60
C SER A 152 -16.33 -4.95 -8.02
N GLY A 153 -16.06 -3.95 -8.85
CA GLY A 153 -16.71 -3.79 -10.16
C GLY A 153 -15.78 -3.70 -11.36
N ASP A 154 -14.46 -3.51 -11.18
CA ASP A 154 -13.57 -3.38 -12.34
C ASP A 154 -13.36 -4.71 -13.05
N ARG A 155 -13.44 -4.69 -14.38
CA ARG A 155 -13.20 -5.86 -15.24
C ARG A 155 -11.76 -6.39 -15.15
N SER A 156 -10.80 -5.52 -14.85
CA SER A 156 -9.38 -5.84 -14.86
C SER A 156 -8.90 -6.29 -13.48
N ALA A 157 -8.37 -7.50 -13.39
CA ALA A 157 -7.81 -8.02 -12.15
C ALA A 157 -6.67 -7.13 -11.62
N THR A 158 -5.82 -6.59 -12.51
CA THR A 158 -4.75 -5.64 -12.14
C THR A 158 -5.29 -4.40 -11.45
N VAL A 159 -6.42 -3.86 -11.93
CA VAL A 159 -7.06 -2.68 -11.36
C VAL A 159 -7.68 -3.00 -9.99
N ARG A 160 -8.35 -4.14 -9.85
CA ARG A 160 -8.90 -4.60 -8.57
C ARG A 160 -7.80 -4.84 -7.53
N GLU A 161 -6.69 -5.45 -7.93
CA GLU A 161 -5.53 -5.68 -7.06
C GLU A 161 -4.94 -4.34 -6.58
N ALA A 162 -4.76 -3.38 -7.49
CA ALA A 162 -4.29 -2.04 -7.16
C ALA A 162 -5.22 -1.33 -6.16
N ALA A 163 -6.54 -1.46 -6.34
CA ALA A 163 -7.51 -0.92 -5.40
C ALA A 163 -7.42 -1.57 -4.01
N ALA A 164 -7.30 -2.89 -3.92
CA ALA A 164 -7.12 -3.60 -2.65
C ALA A 164 -5.88 -3.10 -1.89
N ARG A 165 -4.75 -2.96 -2.60
CA ARG A 165 -3.50 -2.45 -2.02
C ARG A 165 -3.64 -0.99 -1.58
N ALA A 166 -4.25 -0.14 -2.40
CA ALA A 166 -4.47 1.26 -2.08
C ALA A 166 -5.33 1.43 -0.82
N LEU A 167 -6.40 0.65 -0.68
CA LEU A 167 -7.24 0.63 0.53
C LEU A 167 -6.45 0.21 1.78
N GLY A 168 -5.54 -0.76 1.64
CA GLY A 168 -4.62 -1.15 2.71
C GLY A 168 -3.66 -0.03 3.11
N LEU A 169 -3.09 0.71 2.14
CA LEU A 169 -2.18 1.83 2.38
C LEU A 169 -2.86 3.04 3.04
N ILE A 170 -4.13 3.28 2.70
CA ILE A 170 -4.95 4.33 3.32
C ILE A 170 -5.28 3.95 4.78
N GLU A 171 -5.25 2.65 5.11
CA GLU A 171 -5.54 2.10 6.44
C GLU A 171 -6.96 2.42 6.93
N ALA A 172 -7.93 2.55 6.01
CA ALA A 172 -9.29 2.94 6.35
C ALA A 172 -10.16 1.76 6.80
N PRO A 173 -10.67 1.74 8.04
CA PRO A 173 -11.60 0.72 8.54
C PRO A 173 -12.84 0.50 7.67
N ALA A 174 -13.34 1.58 7.06
CA ALA A 174 -14.51 1.55 6.19
C ALA A 174 -14.33 0.64 4.95
N ALA A 175 -13.09 0.33 4.56
CA ALA A 175 -12.77 -0.57 3.46
C ALA A 175 -12.89 -2.06 3.81
N LEU A 176 -12.92 -2.41 5.10
CA LEU A 176 -12.88 -3.81 5.55
C LEU A 176 -13.96 -4.70 4.92
N PRO A 177 -15.25 -4.29 4.83
CA PRO A 177 -16.27 -5.14 4.21
C PRO A 177 -15.99 -5.43 2.73
N ALA A 178 -15.46 -4.45 1.98
CA ALA A 178 -15.11 -4.62 0.57
C ALA A 178 -13.90 -5.55 0.42
N LEU A 179 -12.85 -5.35 1.23
CA LEU A 179 -11.65 -6.19 1.25
C LEU A 179 -11.97 -7.64 1.67
N GLN A 180 -12.83 -7.84 2.67
CA GLN A 180 -13.26 -9.18 3.08
C GLN A 180 -14.02 -9.90 1.97
N ARG A 181 -14.92 -9.20 1.27
CA ARG A 181 -15.65 -9.79 0.14
C ARG A 181 -14.70 -10.19 -0.98
N ALA A 182 -13.80 -9.29 -1.38
CA ALA A 182 -12.82 -9.57 -2.43
C ALA A 182 -11.89 -10.74 -2.04
N ALA A 183 -11.43 -10.80 -0.78
CA ALA A 183 -10.61 -11.90 -0.28
C ALA A 183 -11.29 -13.27 -0.39
N GLN A 184 -12.62 -13.32 -0.27
CA GLN A 184 -13.40 -14.57 -0.28
C GLN A 184 -13.88 -14.97 -1.68
N ALA A 185 -14.24 -14.00 -2.51
CA ALA A 185 -15.07 -14.22 -3.69
C ALA A 185 -14.53 -13.62 -4.99
N ASP A 186 -13.39 -12.91 -4.98
CA ASP A 186 -12.78 -12.46 -6.25
C ASP A 186 -12.28 -13.67 -7.03
N ASP A 187 -12.48 -13.67 -8.36
CA ASP A 187 -12.05 -14.75 -9.23
C ASP A 187 -10.51 -14.85 -9.31
N ASP A 188 -9.82 -13.71 -9.19
CA ASP A 188 -8.38 -13.64 -9.32
C ASP A 188 -7.66 -13.91 -7.98
N ARG A 189 -6.64 -14.77 -8.03
CA ARG A 189 -5.90 -15.19 -6.84
C ARG A 189 -5.12 -14.05 -6.20
N ASP A 190 -4.52 -13.17 -7.00
CA ASP A 190 -3.67 -12.08 -6.53
C ASP A 190 -4.51 -10.97 -5.91
N VAL A 191 -5.72 -10.74 -6.44
CA VAL A 191 -6.72 -9.87 -5.82
C VAL A 191 -7.15 -10.41 -4.45
N ARG A 192 -7.49 -11.71 -4.36
CA ARG A 192 -7.87 -12.32 -3.07
C ARG A 192 -6.77 -12.16 -2.01
N HIS A 193 -5.53 -12.45 -2.39
CA HIS A 193 -4.38 -12.36 -1.50
C HIS A 193 -4.10 -10.91 -1.07
N SER A 194 -4.10 -9.96 -2.00
CA SER A 194 -3.91 -8.54 -1.70
C SER A 194 -5.01 -7.99 -0.78
N ALA A 195 -6.27 -8.40 -1.01
CA ALA A 195 -7.40 -7.98 -0.19
C ALA A 195 -7.33 -8.54 1.23
N GLN A 196 -6.95 -9.82 1.38
CA GLN A 196 -6.73 -10.44 2.68
C GLN A 196 -5.62 -9.72 3.47
N PHE A 197 -4.47 -9.48 2.83
CA PHE A 197 -3.35 -8.79 3.45
C PHE A 197 -3.71 -7.37 3.89
N ALA A 198 -4.37 -6.60 3.02
CA ALA A 198 -4.84 -5.25 3.35
C ALA A 198 -5.82 -5.25 4.54
N ALA A 199 -6.77 -6.20 4.58
CA ALA A 199 -7.71 -6.31 5.69
C ALA A 199 -7.03 -6.66 7.02
N GLU A 200 -6.02 -7.53 7.00
CA GLU A 200 -5.22 -7.86 8.18
C GLU A 200 -4.37 -6.67 8.65
N GLY A 201 -3.73 -5.95 7.72
CA GLY A 201 -3.00 -4.73 8.00
C GLY A 201 -3.88 -3.69 8.72
N ILE A 202 -5.08 -3.42 8.18
CA ILE A 202 -6.02 -2.48 8.80
C ILE A 202 -6.43 -2.94 10.21
N ARG A 203 -6.77 -4.23 10.39
CA ARG A 203 -7.18 -4.76 11.70
C ARG A 203 -6.07 -4.73 12.74
N SER A 204 -4.84 -4.99 12.33
CA SER A 204 -3.70 -4.98 13.25
C SER A 204 -3.35 -3.56 13.74
N ASN A 205 -3.70 -2.53 12.97
CA ASN A 205 -3.48 -1.13 13.33
C ASN A 205 -4.65 -0.50 14.12
N MET A 206 -5.76 -1.22 14.35
CA MET A 206 -6.86 -0.74 15.18
C MET A 206 -6.50 -0.78 16.67
N PRO A 207 -6.74 0.30 17.44
CA PRO A 207 -6.60 0.25 18.89
C PRO A 207 -7.62 -0.74 19.48
N ARG A 208 -7.12 -1.66 20.32
CA ARG A 208 -7.92 -2.67 21.04
C ARG A 208 -8.68 -2.07 22.21
#